data_AF-L7U3E2-F1
#
_entry.id   AF-L7U3E2-F1
#
_cell.length_a   1.000
_cell.length_b   1.000
_cell.length_c   1.000
_cell.angle_alpha   90.00
_cell.angle_beta   90.00
_cell.angle_gamma   90.00
#
_symmetry.space_group_name_H-M   'P 1'
#
loop_
_entity.id
_entity.type
_entity.pdbx_description
1 polymer ?
#
loop_
_entity_poly.entity_id
_entity_poly.type
_entity_poly.pdbx_seq_one_letter_code
_entity_poly.pdbx_strand_id
1 'polypeptide(L)'
;MTLATLLLVALSAGQVGEEAPPPASPAPAAVDTLSAPPLMTTPDPCPEEAETLYTQGFDAFTRGKDREASQAFDRVLEMCPQHPHAAELARLTQARLVPGAKLARAAAPVAENGERRSGGATASLMVVQTLHGATQGILLCAIAECSSQGYATSAMLAAGLGATSSALLAQGGITSGQAAAVNSGTVWGLWFGLSSIYGFNMSDERALATAMIGGLAFTGVGALVASTVQPTSGQVSMVNSGGLWAGIVTALFISSFNDVDTEKMFIAGMAASSAGILGLSFLAQDLPVSRGRILLIDAGGVLGGLLGATTMFMFTQNDEDAIVFSAGLGAVGGLALVTYLTRNFDGPRLPQAVLTPAIMGRNGAGLAMAGRF
;
A
#
# COMPACT_ATOMS: atom_id res chain seq x y z
N MET A 1 -8.14 -22.07 -18.57
CA MET A 1 -8.29 -20.92 -17.66
C MET A 1 -7.69 -19.72 -18.34
N THR A 2 -8.45 -18.64 -18.53
CA THR A 2 -8.00 -17.46 -19.27
C THR A 2 -7.17 -16.55 -18.37
N LEU A 3 -6.29 -15.74 -18.96
CA LEU A 3 -5.48 -14.71 -18.28
C LEU A 3 -6.36 -13.82 -17.36
N ALA A 4 -7.61 -13.57 -17.78
CA ALA A 4 -8.63 -12.86 -17.01
C ALA A 4 -8.97 -13.53 -15.66
N THR A 5 -8.99 -14.87 -15.60
CA THR A 5 -9.25 -15.59 -14.33
C THR A 5 -8.05 -15.45 -13.37
N LEU A 6 -6.83 -15.42 -13.90
CA LEU A 6 -5.60 -15.24 -13.11
C LEU A 6 -5.48 -13.80 -12.60
N LEU A 7 -5.83 -12.81 -13.43
CA LEU A 7 -5.95 -11.40 -13.05
C LEU A 7 -7.03 -11.19 -11.98
N LEU A 8 -8.20 -11.83 -12.12
CA LEU A 8 -9.27 -11.74 -11.12
C LEU A 8 -8.84 -12.31 -9.78
N VAL A 9 -8.13 -13.44 -9.76
CA VAL A 9 -7.64 -14.05 -8.51
C VAL A 9 -6.55 -13.19 -7.86
N ALA A 10 -5.65 -12.61 -8.64
CA ALA A 10 -4.62 -11.69 -8.15
C ALA A 10 -5.23 -10.38 -7.60
N LEU A 11 -6.26 -9.85 -8.24
CA LEU A 11 -7.00 -8.66 -7.80
C LEU A 11 -7.88 -8.95 -6.57
N SER A 12 -8.51 -10.13 -6.48
CA SER A 12 -9.40 -10.48 -5.37
C SER A 12 -8.66 -10.84 -4.08
N ALA A 13 -7.46 -11.43 -4.17
CA ALA A 13 -6.65 -11.75 -2.99
C ALA A 13 -6.19 -10.50 -2.21
N GLY A 14 -6.32 -9.31 -2.81
CA GLY A 14 -5.95 -8.04 -2.21
C GLY A 14 -7.05 -7.31 -1.44
N GLN A 15 -8.33 -7.68 -1.57
CA GLN A 15 -9.46 -6.85 -1.11
C GLN A 15 -10.07 -7.24 0.24
N VAL A 16 -9.37 -7.99 1.10
CA VAL A 16 -9.78 -8.09 2.51
C VAL A 16 -9.40 -6.79 3.23
N GLY A 17 -10.09 -5.70 2.87
CA GLY A 17 -10.18 -4.53 3.71
C GLY A 17 -11.10 -4.88 4.86
N GLU A 18 -10.57 -4.88 6.08
CA GLU A 18 -11.36 -4.96 7.30
C GLU A 18 -12.14 -3.64 7.41
N GLU A 19 -13.29 -3.57 6.75
CA GLU A 19 -14.20 -2.44 6.81
C GLU A 19 -14.83 -2.46 8.22
N ALA A 20 -14.18 -1.73 9.13
CA ALA A 20 -14.71 -1.50 10.45
C ALA A 20 -16.12 -0.90 10.30
N PRO A 21 -17.12 -1.41 11.04
CA PRO A 21 -18.49 -0.92 10.93
C PRO A 21 -18.51 0.60 11.09
N PRO A 22 -19.22 1.33 10.21
CA PRO A 22 -19.27 2.78 10.27
C PRO A 22 -19.78 3.20 11.65
N PRO A 23 -19.11 4.14 12.34
CA PRO A 23 -19.62 4.66 13.59
C PRO A 23 -21.02 5.24 13.34
N ALA A 24 -21.96 4.91 14.22
CA ALA A 24 -23.33 5.40 14.13
C ALA A 24 -23.33 6.93 13.97
N SER A 25 -23.97 7.43 12.90
CA SER A 25 -24.12 8.87 12.65
C SER A 25 -24.66 9.54 13.91
N PRO A 26 -23.90 10.46 14.55
CA PRO A 26 -24.44 11.23 15.64
C PRO A 26 -25.60 12.09 15.12
N ALA A 27 -26.66 12.16 15.93
CA ALA A 27 -27.82 13.00 15.64
C ALA A 27 -27.40 14.45 15.35
N PRO A 28 -28.05 15.15 14.42
CA PRO A 28 -27.73 16.53 14.11
C PRO A 28 -27.86 17.38 15.37
N ALA A 29 -26.72 17.83 15.91
CA ALA A 29 -26.69 18.80 16.99
C ALA A 29 -27.24 20.12 16.45
N ALA A 30 -28.14 20.73 17.22
CA ALA A 30 -28.70 22.04 16.92
C ALA A 30 -27.55 23.04 16.72
N VAL A 31 -27.58 23.75 15.60
CA VAL A 31 -26.63 24.82 15.29
C VAL A 31 -27.01 26.00 16.18
N ASP A 32 -26.41 26.06 17.37
CA ASP A 32 -26.42 27.27 18.16
C ASP A 32 -25.64 28.34 17.38
N THR A 33 -26.34 29.42 17.08
CA THR A 33 -25.79 30.59 16.40
C THR A 33 -24.73 31.21 17.33
N LEU A 34 -23.46 30.98 17.01
CA LEU A 34 -22.33 31.62 17.66
C LEU A 34 -22.44 33.14 17.43
N SER A 35 -22.96 33.83 18.45
CA SER A 35 -22.98 35.28 18.52
C SER A 35 -21.53 35.79 18.44
N ALA A 36 -21.23 36.64 17.46
CA ALA A 36 -19.90 37.20 17.27
C ALA A 36 -19.44 37.84 18.60
N PRO A 37 -18.30 37.42 19.17
CA PRO A 37 -17.82 37.98 20.43
C PRO A 37 -17.62 39.49 20.27
N PRO A 38 -17.93 40.28 21.31
CA PRO A 38 -17.76 41.72 21.27
C PRO A 38 -16.31 42.05 20.89
N LEU A 39 -16.16 43.01 19.97
CA LEU A 39 -14.86 43.55 19.56
C LEU A 39 -14.13 44.05 20.81
N MET A 40 -13.17 43.26 21.29
CA MET A 40 -12.31 43.62 22.41
C MET A 40 -11.58 44.92 22.04
N THR A 41 -11.70 45.92 22.91
CA THR A 41 -10.86 47.12 22.90
C THR A 41 -9.40 46.69 22.82
N THR A 42 -8.64 47.27 21.88
CA THR A 42 -7.22 46.98 21.67
C THR A 42 -6.48 47.03 23.02
N PRO A 43 -5.96 45.89 23.51
CA PRO A 43 -5.28 45.86 24.80
C PRO A 43 -4.08 46.79 24.78
N ASP A 44 -3.74 47.33 25.95
CA ASP A 44 -2.50 48.06 26.14
C ASP A 44 -1.32 47.23 25.62
N PRO A 45 -0.39 47.84 24.86
CA PRO A 45 0.72 47.12 24.25
C PRO A 45 1.55 46.41 25.32
N CYS A 46 1.85 45.13 25.09
CA CYS A 46 2.71 44.35 25.98
C CYS A 46 4.10 45.01 26.08
N PRO A 47 4.80 44.88 27.23
CA PRO A 47 6.20 45.31 27.34
C PRO A 47 7.09 44.61 26.30
N GLU A 48 8.11 45.30 25.77
CA GLU A 48 9.06 44.75 24.78
C GLU A 48 9.79 43.48 25.28
N GLU A 49 10.00 43.38 26.59
CA GLU A 49 10.58 42.19 27.23
C GLU A 49 9.68 40.95 27.07
N ALA A 50 8.35 41.12 27.07
CA ALA A 50 7.40 40.03 26.85
C ALA A 50 7.47 39.51 25.41
N GLU A 51 7.61 40.38 24.41
CA GLU A 51 7.79 39.98 23.00
C GLU A 51 9.11 39.24 22.78
N THR A 52 10.17 39.67 23.46
CA THR A 52 11.47 38.98 23.43
C THR A 52 11.37 37.57 24.00
N LEU A 53 10.71 37.41 25.16
CA LEU A 53 10.48 36.10 25.77
C LEU A 53 9.52 35.22 24.94
N TYR A 54 8.53 35.81 24.28
CA TYR A 54 7.64 35.11 23.35
C TYR A 54 8.42 34.51 22.18
N THR A 55 9.29 35.31 21.55
CA THR A 55 10.14 34.87 20.43
C THR A 55 11.08 33.73 20.87
N GLN A 56 11.69 33.86 22.06
CA GLN A 56 12.52 32.79 22.64
C GLN A 56 11.72 31.51 22.89
N GLY A 57 10.51 31.62 23.43
CA GLY A 57 9.61 30.50 23.65
C GLY A 57 9.21 29.80 22.35
N PHE A 58 8.91 30.58 21.31
CA PHE A 58 8.58 30.08 19.98
C PHE A 58 9.76 29.35 19.32
N ASP A 59 10.96 29.91 19.41
CA ASP A 59 12.19 29.28 18.93
C ASP A 59 12.49 27.96 19.68
N ALA A 60 12.29 27.93 21.01
CA ALA A 60 12.42 26.71 21.79
C ALA A 60 11.36 25.66 21.39
N PHE A 61 10.12 26.09 21.14
CA PHE A 61 9.00 25.22 20.77
C PHE A 61 9.20 24.55 19.40
N THR A 62 9.71 25.30 18.42
CA THR A 62 10.02 24.80 17.07
C THR A 62 11.21 23.84 17.06
N ARG A 63 12.18 24.04 17.96
CA ARG A 63 13.32 23.12 18.16
C ARG A 63 13.00 21.91 19.04
N GLY A 64 11.74 21.73 19.47
CA GLY A 64 11.30 20.61 20.32
C GLY A 64 11.79 20.68 21.77
N LYS A 65 12.28 21.85 22.21
CA LYS A 65 12.72 22.08 23.59
C LYS A 65 11.52 22.48 24.47
N ASP A 66 10.57 21.57 24.60
CA ASP A 66 9.24 21.86 25.17
C ASP A 66 9.31 22.42 26.62
N ARG A 67 10.32 22.07 27.43
CA ARG A 67 10.48 22.64 28.79
C ARG A 67 10.91 24.11 28.78
N GLU A 68 11.88 24.45 27.94
CA GLU A 68 12.37 25.84 27.78
C GLU A 68 11.25 26.71 27.22
N ALA A 69 10.52 26.18 26.22
CA ALA A 69 9.37 26.86 25.63
C ALA A 69 8.26 27.14 26.66
N SER A 70 7.90 26.16 27.50
CA SER A 70 6.86 26.34 28.53
C SER A 70 7.24 27.46 29.50
N GLN A 71 8.47 27.42 30.03
CA GLN A 71 8.94 28.43 30.97
C GLN A 71 8.96 29.84 30.37
N ALA A 72 9.35 29.96 29.10
CA ALA A 72 9.33 31.23 28.39
C ALA A 72 7.90 31.76 28.24
N PHE A 73 6.95 30.94 27.78
CA PHE A 73 5.55 31.36 27.63
C PHE A 73 4.87 31.67 28.98
N ASP A 74 5.19 30.93 30.05
CA ASP A 74 4.68 31.21 31.39
C ASP A 74 5.14 32.61 31.85
N ARG A 75 6.41 32.99 31.63
CA ARG A 75 6.91 34.35 31.92
C ARG A 75 6.26 35.44 31.07
N VAL A 76 5.97 35.16 29.79
CA VAL A 76 5.22 36.10 28.94
C VAL A 76 3.85 36.37 29.53
N LEU A 77 3.16 35.33 30.01
CA LEU A 77 1.82 35.46 30.60
C LEU A 77 1.84 36.12 31.99
N GLU A 78 2.95 36.02 32.74
CA GLU A 78 3.15 36.77 33.98
C GLU A 78 3.28 38.28 33.73
N MET A 79 3.97 38.70 32.65
CA MET A 79 4.18 40.11 32.32
C MET A 79 3.04 40.72 31.48
N CYS A 80 2.47 39.92 30.58
CA CYS A 80 1.38 40.34 29.70
C CYS A 80 0.33 39.21 29.61
N PRO A 81 -0.58 39.12 30.60
CA PRO A 81 -1.63 38.11 30.62
C PRO A 81 -2.52 38.13 29.36
N GLN A 82 -2.67 39.31 28.74
CA GLN A 82 -3.44 39.51 27.51
C GLN A 82 -2.65 39.25 26.20
N HIS A 83 -1.45 38.67 26.26
CA HIS A 83 -0.66 38.42 25.06
C HIS A 83 -1.41 37.49 24.08
N PRO A 84 -1.60 37.88 22.81
CA PRO A 84 -2.58 37.26 21.90
C PRO A 84 -2.32 35.78 21.59
N HIS A 85 -1.05 35.35 21.63
CA HIS A 85 -0.65 33.99 21.24
C HIS A 85 0.02 33.15 22.34
N ALA A 86 0.44 33.77 23.45
CA ALA A 86 1.27 33.09 24.44
C ALA A 86 0.48 32.02 25.21
N ALA A 87 -0.78 32.29 25.53
CA ALA A 87 -1.66 31.36 26.25
C ALA A 87 -1.87 30.05 25.48
N GLU A 88 -2.14 30.15 24.17
CA GLU A 88 -2.37 28.98 23.34
C GLU A 88 -1.07 28.19 23.12
N LEU A 89 0.06 28.87 22.90
CA LEU A 89 1.36 28.20 22.77
C LEU A 89 1.83 27.56 24.08
N ALA A 90 1.57 28.17 25.24
CA ALA A 90 1.80 27.56 26.54
C ALA A 90 0.99 26.27 26.70
N ARG A 91 -0.31 26.31 26.37
CA ARG A 91 -1.21 25.15 26.39
C ARG A 91 -0.72 24.00 25.51
N LEU A 92 -0.34 24.30 24.27
CA LEU A 92 0.20 23.31 23.32
C LEU A 92 1.54 22.73 23.80
N THR A 93 2.40 23.56 24.38
CA THR A 93 3.69 23.13 24.91
C THR A 93 3.53 22.22 26.12
N GLN A 94 2.63 22.57 27.06
CA GLN A 94 2.30 21.73 28.21
C GLN A 94 1.70 20.39 27.76
N ALA A 95 0.81 20.40 26.75
CA ALA A 95 0.26 19.17 26.18
C ALA A 95 1.36 18.22 25.68
N ARG A 96 2.43 18.73 25.05
CA ARG A 96 3.59 17.92 24.62
C ARG A 96 4.43 17.36 25.77
N LEU A 97 4.43 18.03 26.93
CA LEU A 97 5.17 17.60 28.12
C LEU A 97 4.45 16.48 28.90
N VAL A 98 3.13 16.31 28.73
CA VAL A 98 2.37 15.25 29.39
C VAL A 98 2.93 13.87 28.99
N PRO A 99 3.18 12.93 29.94
CA PRO A 99 3.75 11.63 29.65
C PRO A 99 3.04 10.85 28.52
N GLY A 100 1.72 10.99 28.40
CA GLY A 100 0.92 10.41 27.32
C GLY A 100 1.24 10.98 25.93
N ALA A 101 1.58 12.27 25.82
CA ALA A 101 1.97 12.89 24.57
C ALA A 101 3.39 12.50 24.13
N LYS A 102 4.30 12.24 25.08
CA LYS A 102 5.61 11.64 24.78
C LYS A 102 5.48 10.19 24.31
N LEU A 103 4.55 9.42 24.86
CA LEU A 103 4.22 8.07 24.36
C LEU A 103 3.57 8.12 22.97
N ALA A 104 2.67 9.07 22.72
CA ALA A 104 2.09 9.29 21.39
C ALA A 104 3.14 9.75 20.37
N ARG A 105 4.08 10.62 20.78
CA ARG A 105 5.23 11.04 19.96
C ARG A 105 6.34 10.01 19.85
N ALA A 106 6.45 9.05 20.77
CA ALA A 106 7.36 7.91 20.65
C ALA A 106 6.72 6.80 19.81
N ALA A 107 5.38 6.72 19.79
CA ALA A 107 4.61 5.86 18.90
C ALA A 107 4.52 6.42 17.47
N ALA A 108 4.60 7.75 17.28
CA ALA A 108 4.54 8.41 15.98
C ALA A 108 5.72 8.07 15.02
N PRO A 109 7.01 8.07 15.43
CA PRO A 109 8.13 7.75 14.55
C PRO A 109 8.27 6.25 14.29
N VAL A 110 7.69 5.39 15.15
CA VAL A 110 7.54 3.95 14.85
C VAL A 110 6.44 3.73 13.79
N ALA A 111 5.51 4.67 13.64
CA ALA A 111 4.46 4.67 12.62
C ALA A 111 4.87 5.36 11.31
N GLU A 112 5.99 6.09 11.25
CA GLU A 112 6.33 6.90 10.08
C GLU A 112 6.87 6.11 8.89
N ASN A 113 7.35 4.87 9.06
CA ASN A 113 7.73 4.00 7.93
C ASN A 113 7.58 2.49 8.16
N GLY A 114 7.32 2.04 9.40
CA GLY A 114 7.21 0.63 9.74
C GLY A 114 5.75 0.17 9.70
N GLU A 115 5.42 -0.74 8.77
CA GLU A 115 4.11 -1.38 8.80
C GLU A 115 3.94 -2.22 10.08
N ARG A 116 2.76 -2.14 10.68
CA ARG A 116 2.45 -2.93 11.86
C ARG A 116 2.19 -4.38 11.46
N ARG A 117 2.64 -5.30 12.31
CA ARG A 117 2.21 -6.69 12.22
C ARG A 117 0.71 -6.77 12.46
N SER A 118 0.00 -7.55 11.64
CA SER A 118 -1.46 -7.65 11.72
C SER A 118 -1.96 -9.06 11.47
N GLY A 119 -3.12 -9.40 12.06
CA GLY A 119 -3.79 -10.67 11.79
C GLY A 119 -4.23 -10.81 10.34
N GLY A 120 -4.66 -9.70 9.72
CA GLY A 120 -5.00 -9.67 8.29
C GLY A 120 -3.82 -10.00 7.37
N ALA A 121 -2.60 -9.55 7.70
CA ALA A 121 -1.40 -9.92 6.94
C ALA A 121 -1.12 -11.43 7.04
N THR A 122 -1.21 -12.00 8.25
CA THR A 122 -1.07 -13.45 8.49
C THR A 122 -2.13 -14.25 7.72
N ALA A 123 -3.39 -13.82 7.76
CA ALA A 123 -4.49 -14.48 7.04
C ALA A 123 -4.26 -14.45 5.52
N SER A 124 -3.86 -13.29 4.98
CA SER A 124 -3.54 -13.14 3.55
C SER A 124 -2.41 -14.06 3.11
N LEU A 125 -1.32 -14.15 3.89
CA LEU A 125 -0.23 -15.10 3.63
C LEU A 125 -0.76 -16.54 3.62
N MET A 126 -1.48 -16.93 4.68
CA MET A 126 -1.98 -18.29 4.83
C MET A 126 -2.89 -18.72 3.67
N VAL A 127 -3.82 -17.87 3.24
CA VAL A 127 -4.74 -18.16 2.12
C VAL A 127 -3.95 -18.40 0.83
N VAL A 128 -3.05 -17.48 0.46
CA VAL A 128 -2.30 -17.58 -0.80
C VAL A 128 -1.38 -18.80 -0.78
N GLN A 129 -0.67 -19.06 0.32
CA GLN A 129 0.23 -20.21 0.41
C GLN A 129 -0.52 -21.55 0.50
N THR A 130 -1.73 -21.59 1.05
CA THR A 130 -2.61 -22.77 1.00
C THR A 130 -3.00 -23.09 -0.44
N LEU A 131 -3.43 -22.09 -1.20
CA LEU A 131 -3.75 -22.23 -2.63
C LEU A 131 -2.52 -22.62 -3.46
N HIS A 132 -1.37 -22.02 -3.15
CA HIS A 132 -0.10 -22.36 -3.77
C HIS A 132 0.26 -23.82 -3.50
N GLY A 133 0.23 -24.26 -2.23
CA GLY A 133 0.44 -25.64 -1.84
C GLY A 133 -0.47 -26.59 -2.61
N ALA A 134 -1.78 -26.30 -2.68
CA ALA A 134 -2.73 -27.11 -3.45
C ALA A 134 -2.32 -27.23 -4.93
N THR A 135 -1.92 -26.12 -5.54
CA THR A 135 -1.46 -26.07 -6.94
C THR A 135 -0.18 -26.89 -7.13
N GLN A 136 0.78 -26.78 -6.22
CA GLN A 136 2.01 -27.59 -6.25
C GLN A 136 1.71 -29.09 -6.11
N GLY A 137 0.76 -29.48 -5.25
CA GLY A 137 0.29 -30.86 -5.14
C GLY A 137 -0.34 -31.39 -6.42
N ILE A 138 -1.14 -30.58 -7.11
CA ILE A 138 -1.73 -30.93 -8.42
C ILE A 138 -0.63 -31.12 -9.46
N LEU A 139 0.33 -30.18 -9.56
CA LEU A 139 1.44 -30.26 -10.51
C LEU A 139 2.31 -31.50 -10.25
N LEU A 140 2.63 -31.78 -8.99
CA LEU A 140 3.39 -32.97 -8.60
C LEU A 140 2.65 -34.26 -8.99
N CYS A 141 1.32 -34.30 -8.80
CA CYS A 141 0.54 -35.47 -9.18
C CYS A 141 0.45 -35.66 -10.70
N ALA A 142 0.39 -34.56 -11.44
CA ALA A 142 0.41 -34.61 -12.90
C ALA A 142 1.75 -35.16 -13.43
N ILE A 143 2.87 -34.74 -12.84
CA ILE A 143 4.20 -35.28 -13.16
C ILE A 143 4.31 -36.77 -12.79
N ALA A 144 3.69 -37.18 -11.68
CA ALA A 144 3.71 -38.57 -11.21
C ALA A 144 2.62 -39.48 -11.83
N GLU A 145 1.87 -38.99 -12.83
CA GLU A 145 0.76 -39.72 -13.48
C GLU A 145 -0.26 -40.33 -12.50
N CYS A 146 -0.63 -39.56 -11.47
CA CYS A 146 -1.59 -40.01 -10.46
C CYS A 146 -2.97 -40.39 -11.03
N SER A 147 -3.68 -41.25 -10.29
CA SER A 147 -5.12 -41.45 -10.48
C SER A 147 -5.93 -40.20 -10.14
N SER A 148 -7.20 -40.15 -10.55
CA SER A 148 -8.11 -39.02 -10.26
C SER A 148 -8.25 -38.73 -8.76
N GLN A 149 -8.24 -39.76 -7.91
CA GLN A 149 -8.23 -39.60 -6.45
C GLN A 149 -6.89 -39.05 -5.95
N GLY A 150 -5.78 -39.46 -6.57
CA GLY A 150 -4.44 -38.98 -6.25
C GLY A 150 -4.31 -37.46 -6.36
N TYR A 151 -4.94 -36.83 -7.36
CA TYR A 151 -4.96 -35.37 -7.50
C TYR A 151 -5.56 -34.68 -6.28
N ALA A 152 -6.73 -35.12 -5.83
CA ALA A 152 -7.40 -34.54 -4.67
C ALA A 152 -6.58 -34.73 -3.39
N THR A 153 -6.04 -35.94 -3.17
CA THR A 153 -5.20 -36.24 -2.00
C THR A 153 -3.92 -35.40 -2.01
N SER A 154 -3.21 -35.33 -3.13
CA SER A 154 -1.97 -34.54 -3.26
C SER A 154 -2.24 -33.05 -3.05
N ALA A 155 -3.30 -32.51 -3.66
CA ALA A 155 -3.70 -31.12 -3.50
C ALA A 155 -4.01 -30.79 -2.03
N MET A 156 -4.79 -31.63 -1.33
CA MET A 156 -5.14 -31.40 0.07
C MET A 156 -3.93 -31.48 1.01
N LEU A 157 -3.04 -32.47 0.81
CA LEU A 157 -1.82 -32.60 1.60
C LEU A 157 -0.91 -31.39 1.42
N ALA A 158 -0.66 -30.99 0.17
CA ALA A 158 0.20 -29.86 -0.13
C ALA A 158 -0.44 -28.51 0.30
N ALA A 159 -1.77 -28.37 0.22
CA ALA A 159 -2.49 -27.23 0.80
C ALA A 159 -2.27 -27.13 2.32
N GLY A 160 -2.35 -28.27 3.03
CA GLY A 160 -2.04 -28.34 4.46
C GLY A 160 -0.59 -27.93 4.77
N LEU A 161 0.37 -28.34 3.94
CA LEU A 161 1.76 -27.90 4.06
C LEU A 161 1.92 -26.39 3.84
N GLY A 162 1.23 -25.81 2.86
CA GLY A 162 1.20 -24.36 2.62
C GLY A 162 0.62 -23.57 3.80
N ALA A 163 -0.50 -24.04 4.35
CA ALA A 163 -1.15 -23.42 5.51
C ALA A 163 -0.26 -23.49 6.77
N THR A 164 0.29 -24.66 7.07
CA THR A 164 1.12 -24.88 8.26
C THR A 164 2.45 -24.15 8.17
N SER A 165 3.14 -24.19 7.03
CA SER A 165 4.39 -23.43 6.84
C SER A 165 4.16 -21.92 6.99
N SER A 166 3.04 -21.39 6.49
CA SER A 166 2.66 -19.98 6.68
C SER A 166 2.38 -19.64 8.14
N ALA A 167 1.68 -20.52 8.87
CA ALA A 167 1.44 -20.35 10.29
C ALA A 167 2.76 -20.31 11.08
N LEU A 168 3.70 -21.19 10.74
CA LEU A 168 5.04 -21.24 11.35
C LEU A 168 5.83 -19.97 11.05
N LEU A 169 5.87 -19.52 9.79
CA LEU A 169 6.51 -18.27 9.39
C LEU A 169 5.90 -17.05 10.08
N ALA A 170 4.60 -17.09 10.40
CA ALA A 170 3.87 -15.99 11.02
C ALA A 170 3.75 -16.05 12.55
N GLN A 171 4.43 -16.98 13.25
CA GLN A 171 4.33 -17.11 14.71
C GLN A 171 4.72 -15.83 15.49
N GLY A 172 5.61 -15.00 14.94
CA GLY A 172 5.99 -13.70 15.50
C GLY A 172 5.11 -12.52 15.05
N GLY A 173 4.09 -12.79 14.23
CA GLY A 173 3.37 -11.81 13.43
C GLY A 173 4.18 -11.34 12.22
N ILE A 174 3.49 -10.97 11.14
CA ILE A 174 4.10 -10.43 9.91
C ILE A 174 3.43 -9.11 9.53
N THR A 175 4.17 -8.23 8.88
CA THR A 175 3.61 -7.00 8.31
C THR A 175 2.87 -7.31 7.00
N SER A 176 2.00 -6.38 6.56
CA SER A 176 1.28 -6.52 5.29
C SER A 176 2.23 -6.60 4.09
N GLY A 177 3.35 -5.89 4.12
CA GLY A 177 4.37 -5.87 3.08
C GLY A 177 5.23 -7.12 3.06
N GLN A 178 5.53 -7.71 4.22
CA GLN A 178 6.15 -9.03 4.30
C GLN A 178 5.24 -10.11 3.70
N ALA A 179 3.96 -10.14 4.09
CA ALA A 179 2.98 -11.06 3.51
C ALA A 179 2.86 -10.86 1.99
N ALA A 180 2.76 -9.61 1.56
CA ALA A 180 2.67 -9.25 0.14
C ALA A 180 3.91 -9.65 -0.64
N ALA A 181 5.12 -9.51 -0.08
CA ALA A 181 6.38 -9.89 -0.76
C ALA A 181 6.47 -11.40 -0.99
N VAL A 182 6.10 -12.21 0.01
CA VAL A 182 6.05 -13.68 -0.15
C VAL A 182 5.01 -14.07 -1.19
N ASN A 183 3.79 -13.53 -1.06
CA ASN A 183 2.69 -13.81 -1.99
C ASN A 183 3.00 -13.36 -3.42
N SER A 184 3.65 -12.21 -3.58
CA SER A 184 4.14 -11.70 -4.85
C SER A 184 5.15 -12.65 -5.48
N GLY A 185 6.15 -13.10 -4.70
CA GLY A 185 7.11 -14.11 -5.14
C GLY A 185 6.42 -15.39 -5.64
N THR A 186 5.43 -15.88 -4.91
CA THR A 186 4.64 -17.04 -5.32
C THR A 186 3.93 -16.84 -6.66
N VAL A 187 3.24 -15.71 -6.84
CA VAL A 187 2.47 -15.42 -8.07
C VAL A 187 3.41 -15.22 -9.26
N TRP A 188 4.47 -14.41 -9.10
CA TRP A 188 5.44 -14.18 -10.18
C TRP A 188 6.22 -15.45 -10.53
N GLY A 189 6.57 -16.27 -9.54
CA GLY A 189 7.21 -17.57 -9.77
C GLY A 189 6.38 -18.49 -10.63
N LEU A 190 5.09 -18.61 -10.31
CA LEU A 190 4.15 -19.39 -11.11
C LEU A 190 3.98 -18.79 -12.50
N TRP A 191 3.87 -17.46 -12.62
CA TRP A 191 3.77 -16.77 -13.90
C TRP A 191 4.99 -17.02 -14.78
N PHE A 192 6.21 -16.83 -14.28
CA PHE A 192 7.45 -17.07 -15.04
C PHE A 192 7.62 -18.54 -15.38
N GLY A 193 7.28 -19.44 -14.47
CA GLY A 193 7.30 -20.87 -14.72
C GLY A 193 6.34 -21.28 -15.85
N LEU A 194 5.08 -20.81 -15.80
CA LEU A 194 4.09 -21.04 -16.87
C LEU A 194 4.47 -20.35 -18.18
N SER A 195 4.96 -19.13 -18.13
CA SER A 195 5.38 -18.37 -19.32
C SER A 195 6.59 -19.02 -19.99
N SER A 196 7.47 -19.65 -19.23
CA SER A 196 8.61 -20.41 -19.76
C SER A 196 8.17 -21.64 -20.56
N ILE A 197 7.02 -22.24 -20.22
CA ILE A 197 6.47 -23.36 -21.00
C ILE A 197 6.20 -22.92 -22.44
N TYR A 198 5.49 -21.80 -22.60
CA TYR A 198 5.16 -21.26 -23.91
C TYR A 198 6.35 -20.57 -24.59
N GLY A 199 7.15 -19.85 -23.82
CA GLY A 199 8.30 -19.07 -24.32
C GLY A 199 9.50 -19.92 -24.71
N PHE A 200 9.60 -21.17 -24.26
CA PHE A 200 10.69 -22.07 -24.68
C PHE A 200 10.17 -23.36 -25.32
N ASN A 201 8.89 -23.37 -25.72
CA ASN A 201 8.20 -24.50 -26.32
C ASN A 201 8.45 -25.82 -25.56
N MET A 202 8.32 -25.77 -24.23
CA MET A 202 8.52 -26.94 -23.38
C MET A 202 7.27 -27.82 -23.43
N SER A 203 7.46 -29.11 -23.67
CA SER A 203 6.40 -30.11 -23.59
C SER A 203 6.55 -31.00 -22.35
N ASP A 204 5.51 -31.78 -22.09
CA ASP A 204 5.51 -32.92 -21.16
C ASP A 204 5.81 -32.55 -19.69
N GLU A 205 6.35 -33.50 -18.94
CA GLU A 205 6.68 -33.37 -17.52
C GLU A 205 7.62 -32.19 -17.21
N ARG A 206 8.50 -31.82 -18.17
CA ARG A 206 9.44 -30.70 -18.01
C ARG A 206 8.72 -29.37 -17.92
N ALA A 207 7.62 -29.20 -18.65
CA ALA A 207 6.81 -27.99 -18.60
C ALA A 207 6.20 -27.81 -17.21
N LEU A 208 5.58 -28.87 -16.67
CA LEU A 208 4.96 -28.86 -15.33
C LEU A 208 6.01 -28.67 -14.23
N ALA A 209 7.16 -29.35 -14.35
CA ALA A 209 8.27 -29.20 -13.42
C ALA A 209 8.82 -27.76 -13.41
N THR A 210 8.87 -27.09 -14.56
CA THR A 210 9.31 -25.69 -14.66
C THR A 210 8.35 -24.74 -13.95
N ALA A 211 7.03 -24.95 -14.09
CA ALA A 211 6.02 -24.20 -13.34
C ALA A 211 6.12 -24.42 -11.82
N MET A 212 6.33 -25.68 -11.41
CA MET A 212 6.52 -26.09 -10.02
C MET A 212 7.76 -25.42 -9.40
N ILE A 213 8.92 -25.56 -10.06
CA ILE A 213 10.20 -24.97 -9.63
C ILE A 213 10.10 -23.45 -9.58
N GLY A 214 9.52 -22.80 -10.60
CA GLY A 214 9.34 -21.35 -10.64
C GLY A 214 8.54 -20.85 -9.43
N GLY A 215 7.40 -21.49 -9.14
CA GLY A 215 6.56 -21.15 -7.99
C GLY A 215 7.28 -21.29 -6.65
N LEU A 216 7.98 -22.41 -6.42
CA LEU A 216 8.70 -22.66 -5.18
C LEU A 216 9.92 -21.74 -5.00
N ALA A 217 10.73 -21.58 -6.06
CA ALA A 217 11.95 -20.78 -6.03
C ALA A 217 11.64 -19.31 -5.73
N PHE A 218 10.67 -18.70 -6.42
CA PHE A 218 10.32 -17.31 -6.18
C PHE A 218 9.54 -17.10 -4.88
N THR A 219 8.79 -18.09 -4.38
CA THR A 219 8.26 -18.03 -3.01
C THR A 219 9.40 -17.92 -2.00
N GLY A 220 10.46 -18.71 -2.18
CA GLY A 220 11.69 -18.61 -1.39
C GLY A 220 12.37 -17.24 -1.49
N VAL A 221 12.47 -16.67 -2.70
CA VAL A 221 12.99 -15.30 -2.91
C VAL A 221 12.10 -14.28 -2.20
N GLY A 222 10.78 -14.39 -2.29
CA GLY A 222 9.83 -13.52 -1.60
C GLY A 222 9.98 -13.58 -0.07
N ALA A 223 10.19 -14.78 0.50
CA ALA A 223 10.48 -14.96 1.92
C ALA A 223 11.83 -14.37 2.34
N LEU A 224 12.86 -14.51 1.49
CA LEU A 224 14.15 -13.89 1.72
C LEU A 224 14.05 -12.36 1.70
N VAL A 225 13.36 -11.78 0.72
CA VAL A 225 13.13 -10.32 0.65
C VAL A 225 12.30 -9.83 1.85
N ALA A 226 11.25 -10.56 2.24
CA ALA A 226 10.42 -10.21 3.39
C ALA A 226 11.21 -10.17 4.72
N SER A 227 12.19 -11.07 4.88
CA SER A 227 13.03 -11.14 6.09
C SER A 227 14.21 -10.17 6.08
N THR A 228 14.80 -9.90 4.92
CA THR A 228 16.02 -9.08 4.80
C THR A 228 15.75 -7.59 4.54
N VAL A 229 14.80 -7.27 3.66
CA VAL A 229 14.49 -5.90 3.24
C VAL A 229 13.32 -5.31 4.05
N GLN A 230 12.40 -6.17 4.50
CA GLN A 230 11.17 -5.77 5.22
C GLN A 230 10.38 -4.70 4.46
N PRO A 231 10.02 -4.94 3.18
CA PRO A 231 9.36 -3.94 2.36
C PRO A 231 7.97 -3.60 2.90
N THR A 232 7.51 -2.38 2.61
CA THR A 232 6.11 -1.99 2.86
C THR A 232 5.18 -2.57 1.78
N SER A 233 3.90 -2.72 2.08
CA SER A 233 2.88 -3.17 1.12
C SER A 233 2.76 -2.24 -0.07
N GLY A 234 3.04 -0.94 0.12
CA GLY A 234 3.09 0.04 -0.95
C GLY A 234 4.25 -0.21 -1.92
N GLN A 235 5.45 -0.49 -1.41
CA GLN A 235 6.61 -0.85 -2.22
C GLN A 235 6.36 -2.13 -3.03
N VAL A 236 5.84 -3.19 -2.37
CA VAL A 236 5.52 -4.44 -3.07
C VAL A 236 4.43 -4.23 -4.13
N SER A 237 3.40 -3.42 -3.84
CA SER A 237 2.37 -3.07 -4.80
C SER A 237 2.95 -2.36 -6.02
N MET A 238 3.87 -1.41 -5.81
CA MET A 238 4.54 -0.68 -6.88
C MET A 238 5.36 -1.62 -7.77
N VAL A 239 6.15 -2.51 -7.17
CA VAL A 239 6.93 -3.53 -7.90
C VAL A 239 6.02 -4.44 -8.74
N ASN A 240 4.92 -4.92 -8.15
CA ASN A 240 3.94 -5.75 -8.83
C ASN A 240 3.29 -5.02 -10.01
N SER A 241 2.89 -3.76 -9.82
CA SER A 241 2.31 -2.91 -10.86
C SER A 241 3.29 -2.74 -12.02
N GLY A 242 4.58 -2.53 -11.73
CA GLY A 242 5.64 -2.44 -12.74
C GLY A 242 5.76 -3.68 -13.60
N GLY A 243 5.81 -4.85 -12.96
CA GLY A 243 5.84 -6.12 -13.70
C GLY A 243 4.59 -6.37 -14.52
N LEU A 244 3.42 -6.11 -13.94
CA LEU A 244 2.12 -6.36 -14.57
C LEU A 244 1.94 -5.49 -15.81
N TRP A 245 2.11 -4.18 -15.68
CA TRP A 245 1.88 -3.25 -16.77
C TRP A 245 2.96 -3.30 -17.84
N ALA A 246 4.23 -3.52 -17.47
CA ALA A 246 5.27 -3.72 -18.48
C ALA A 246 4.97 -4.97 -19.34
N GLY A 247 4.51 -6.06 -18.73
CA GLY A 247 4.10 -7.27 -19.43
C GLY A 247 2.85 -7.06 -20.30
N ILE A 248 1.77 -6.50 -19.74
CA ILE A 248 0.50 -6.26 -20.46
C ILE A 248 0.70 -5.31 -21.64
N VAL A 249 1.36 -4.17 -21.43
CA VAL A 249 1.58 -3.18 -22.50
C VAL A 249 2.45 -3.76 -23.61
N THR A 250 3.49 -4.52 -23.25
CA THR A 250 4.32 -5.23 -24.23
C THR A 250 3.51 -6.24 -25.01
N ALA A 251 2.67 -7.04 -24.34
CA ALA A 251 1.82 -8.02 -25.00
C ALA A 251 0.85 -7.34 -25.98
N LEU A 252 0.17 -6.26 -25.58
CA LEU A 252 -0.75 -5.50 -26.44
C LEU A 252 -0.04 -4.94 -27.67
N PHE A 253 1.13 -4.32 -27.51
CA PHE A 253 1.86 -3.80 -28.67
C PHE A 253 2.37 -4.92 -29.59
N ILE A 254 2.90 -5.99 -29.01
CA ILE A 254 3.42 -7.11 -29.80
C ILE A 254 2.29 -7.82 -30.56
N SER A 255 1.12 -8.00 -29.94
CA SER A 255 -0.03 -8.64 -30.60
C SER A 255 -0.65 -7.81 -31.73
N SER A 256 -0.30 -6.52 -31.84
CA SER A 256 -0.73 -5.69 -32.98
C SER A 256 0.10 -5.90 -34.25
N PHE A 257 1.10 -6.78 -34.21
CA PHE A 257 1.90 -7.16 -35.38
C PHE A 257 1.47 -8.55 -35.87
N ASN A 258 1.14 -8.64 -37.16
CA ASN A 258 0.53 -9.83 -37.79
C ASN A 258 1.36 -11.13 -37.79
N ASP A 259 2.66 -11.08 -37.47
CA ASP A 259 3.59 -12.21 -37.67
C ASP A 259 4.39 -12.59 -36.40
N VAL A 260 3.85 -12.34 -35.21
CA VAL A 260 4.55 -12.68 -33.96
C VAL A 260 4.17 -14.07 -33.47
N ASP A 261 5.16 -14.96 -33.47
CA ASP A 261 5.05 -16.27 -32.83
C ASP A 261 4.71 -16.13 -31.34
N THR A 262 3.78 -16.96 -30.84
CA THR A 262 3.40 -17.02 -29.43
C THR A 262 4.62 -17.15 -28.50
N GLU A 263 5.63 -17.93 -28.90
CA GLU A 263 6.90 -18.08 -28.18
C GLU A 263 7.58 -16.73 -27.93
N LYS A 264 7.76 -15.93 -28.99
CA LYS A 264 8.38 -14.60 -28.92
C LYS A 264 7.55 -13.64 -28.06
N MET A 265 6.22 -13.72 -28.14
CA MET A 265 5.33 -12.93 -27.30
C MET A 265 5.53 -13.23 -25.81
N PHE A 266 5.62 -14.51 -25.42
CA PHE A 266 5.86 -14.88 -24.02
C PHE A 266 7.28 -14.53 -23.55
N ILE A 267 8.32 -14.74 -24.38
CA ILE A 267 9.69 -14.31 -24.05
C ILE A 267 9.73 -12.79 -23.83
N ALA A 268 9.16 -12.02 -24.74
CA ALA A 268 9.14 -10.56 -24.65
C ALA A 268 8.33 -10.09 -23.44
N GLY A 269 7.17 -10.71 -23.17
CA GLY A 269 6.35 -10.44 -22.00
C GLY A 269 7.09 -10.73 -20.69
N MET A 270 7.80 -11.85 -20.59
CA MET A 270 8.65 -12.16 -19.44
C MET A 270 9.75 -11.12 -19.25
N ALA A 271 10.49 -10.81 -20.32
CA ALA A 271 11.57 -9.83 -20.27
C ALA A 271 11.07 -8.44 -19.84
N ALA A 272 9.94 -8.01 -20.39
CA ALA A 272 9.31 -6.74 -20.03
C ALA A 272 8.81 -6.74 -18.58
N SER A 273 8.13 -7.79 -18.12
CA SER A 273 7.72 -7.92 -16.72
C SER A 273 8.90 -7.91 -15.77
N SER A 274 9.99 -8.62 -16.06
CA SER A 274 11.22 -8.58 -15.26
C SER A 274 11.82 -7.18 -15.23
N ALA A 275 11.89 -6.49 -16.37
CA ALA A 275 12.38 -5.11 -16.43
C ALA A 275 11.50 -4.14 -15.63
N GLY A 276 10.17 -4.32 -15.67
CA GLY A 276 9.22 -3.54 -14.88
C GLY A 276 9.34 -3.77 -13.37
N ILE A 277 9.48 -5.04 -12.95
CA ILE A 277 9.73 -5.42 -11.54
C ILE A 277 11.02 -4.76 -11.05
N LEU A 278 12.11 -4.94 -11.78
CA LEU A 278 13.41 -4.40 -11.39
C LEU A 278 13.38 -2.87 -11.37
N GLY A 279 12.86 -2.25 -12.43
CA GLY A 279 12.77 -0.79 -12.56
C GLY A 279 11.97 -0.15 -11.43
N LEU A 280 10.78 -0.68 -11.12
CA LEU A 280 9.98 -0.14 -10.02
C LEU A 280 10.47 -0.60 -8.64
N SER A 281 11.26 -1.68 -8.54
CA SER A 281 11.94 -2.05 -7.29
C SER A 281 13.03 -1.06 -6.92
N PHE A 282 13.78 -0.54 -7.89
CA PHE A 282 14.73 0.54 -7.63
C PHE A 282 14.00 1.83 -7.25
N LEU A 283 12.95 2.19 -7.99
CA LEU A 283 12.20 3.42 -7.74
C LEU A 283 11.45 3.42 -6.39
N ALA A 284 10.99 2.26 -5.94
CA ALA A 284 10.28 2.09 -4.66
C ALA A 284 11.17 2.33 -3.43
N GLN A 285 12.50 2.40 -3.58
CA GLN A 285 13.41 2.74 -2.49
C GLN A 285 13.32 4.23 -2.13
N ASP A 286 13.17 5.09 -3.15
CA ASP A 286 13.21 6.54 -2.99
C ASP A 286 11.81 7.18 -3.01
N LEU A 287 10.80 6.47 -3.53
CA LEU A 287 9.43 6.96 -3.62
C LEU A 287 8.52 6.25 -2.61
N PRO A 288 8.19 6.88 -1.46
CA PRO A 288 7.17 6.36 -0.58
C PRO A 288 5.82 6.45 -1.30
N VAL A 289 5.25 5.28 -1.56
CA VAL A 289 3.93 5.15 -2.18
C VAL A 289 3.07 4.26 -1.30
N SER A 290 1.81 4.61 -1.10
CA SER A 290 0.86 3.71 -0.44
C SER A 290 0.32 2.69 -1.43
N ARG A 291 -0.10 1.54 -0.90
CA ARG A 291 -0.83 0.53 -1.65
C ARG A 291 -2.10 1.09 -2.30
N GLY A 292 -2.79 2.01 -1.62
CA GLY A 292 -4.00 2.66 -2.14
C GLY A 292 -3.72 3.51 -3.37
N ARG A 293 -2.61 4.26 -3.37
CA ARG A 293 -2.19 5.03 -4.55
C ARG A 293 -1.90 4.13 -5.76
N ILE A 294 -1.18 3.03 -5.56
CA ILE A 294 -0.87 2.10 -6.66
C ILE A 294 -2.14 1.45 -7.21
N LEU A 295 -3.10 1.06 -6.36
CA LEU A 295 -4.39 0.53 -6.81
C LEU A 295 -5.15 1.52 -7.71
N LEU A 296 -5.13 2.81 -7.37
CA LEU A 296 -5.73 3.85 -8.22
C LEU A 296 -5.00 3.96 -9.56
N ILE A 297 -3.66 3.93 -9.55
CA ILE A 297 -2.86 3.95 -10.77
C ILE A 297 -3.22 2.74 -11.66
N ASP A 298 -3.26 1.54 -11.09
CA ASP A 298 -3.63 0.31 -11.82
C ASP A 298 -5.05 0.41 -12.40
N ALA A 299 -6.02 0.92 -11.63
CA ALA A 299 -7.36 1.19 -12.13
C ALA A 299 -7.35 2.18 -13.31
N GLY A 300 -6.48 3.20 -13.25
CA GLY A 300 -6.23 4.12 -14.35
C GLY A 300 -5.78 3.42 -15.62
N GLY A 301 -4.83 2.48 -15.52
CA GLY A 301 -4.40 1.67 -16.65
C GLY A 301 -5.52 0.83 -17.26
N VAL A 302 -6.35 0.18 -16.43
CA VAL A 302 -7.49 -0.63 -16.92
C VAL A 302 -8.51 0.24 -17.62
N LEU A 303 -8.94 1.33 -16.99
CA LEU A 303 -9.92 2.25 -17.57
C LEU A 303 -9.40 2.92 -18.85
N GLY A 304 -8.13 3.32 -18.85
CA GLY A 304 -7.46 3.87 -20.03
C GLY A 304 -7.44 2.87 -21.18
N GLY A 305 -7.07 1.61 -20.91
CA GLY A 305 -7.04 0.57 -21.94
C GLY A 305 -8.41 0.26 -22.53
N LEU A 306 -9.44 0.14 -21.70
CA LEU A 306 -10.82 -0.06 -22.14
C LEU A 306 -11.33 1.13 -22.98
N LEU A 307 -11.03 2.37 -22.56
CA LEU A 307 -11.40 3.56 -23.31
C LEU A 307 -10.70 3.64 -24.67
N GLY A 308 -9.40 3.32 -24.71
CA GLY A 308 -8.62 3.26 -25.94
C GLY A 308 -9.17 2.23 -26.93
N ALA A 309 -9.45 1.01 -26.45
CA ALA A 309 -10.05 -0.05 -27.26
C ALA A 309 -11.43 0.36 -27.80
N THR A 310 -12.31 0.87 -26.92
CA THR A 310 -13.69 1.26 -27.28
C THR A 310 -13.70 2.39 -28.30
N THR A 311 -12.81 3.37 -28.14
CA THR A 311 -12.72 4.51 -29.06
C THR A 311 -12.32 4.02 -30.45
N MET A 312 -11.30 3.16 -30.55
CA MET A 312 -10.84 2.68 -31.85
C MET A 312 -11.84 1.72 -32.52
N PHE A 313 -12.52 0.88 -31.74
CA PHE A 313 -13.59 0.01 -32.23
C PHE A 313 -14.68 0.81 -32.98
N MET A 314 -15.03 2.00 -32.48
CA MET A 314 -16.01 2.88 -33.13
C MET A 314 -15.52 3.49 -34.45
N PHE A 315 -14.20 3.67 -34.63
CA PHE A 315 -13.62 4.29 -35.82
C PHE A 315 -13.26 3.29 -36.92
N THR A 316 -12.78 2.09 -36.58
CA THR A 316 -12.28 1.13 -37.57
C THR A 316 -13.27 0.05 -37.95
N GLN A 317 -14.36 -0.13 -37.21
CA GLN A 317 -15.38 -1.15 -37.47
C GLN A 317 -14.77 -2.55 -37.73
N ASN A 318 -13.92 -3.02 -36.80
CA ASN A 318 -13.31 -4.37 -36.70
C ASN A 318 -11.84 -4.54 -37.12
N ASP A 319 -11.03 -3.48 -37.19
CA ASP A 319 -9.57 -3.65 -37.26
C ASP A 319 -9.02 -4.04 -35.87
N GLU A 320 -8.81 -5.35 -35.64
CA GLU A 320 -8.37 -5.91 -34.36
C GLU A 320 -6.99 -5.37 -33.93
N ASP A 321 -6.04 -5.27 -34.86
CA ASP A 321 -4.69 -4.75 -34.61
C ASP A 321 -4.77 -3.31 -34.09
N ALA A 322 -5.59 -2.48 -34.75
CA ALA A 322 -5.77 -1.10 -34.35
C ALA A 322 -6.45 -0.96 -32.98
N ILE A 323 -7.43 -1.82 -32.67
CA ILE A 323 -8.11 -1.85 -31.36
C ILE A 323 -7.15 -2.25 -30.24
N VAL A 324 -6.33 -3.26 -30.48
CA VAL A 324 -5.38 -3.76 -29.47
C VAL A 324 -4.25 -2.76 -29.26
N PHE A 325 -3.73 -2.16 -30.33
CA PHE A 325 -2.75 -1.09 -30.26
C PHE A 325 -3.30 0.14 -29.50
N SER A 326 -4.54 0.55 -29.78
CA SER A 326 -5.17 1.68 -29.09
C SER A 326 -5.45 1.37 -27.62
N ALA A 327 -5.74 0.11 -27.27
CA ALA A 327 -5.85 -0.34 -25.88
C ALA A 327 -4.50 -0.17 -25.14
N GLY A 328 -3.39 -0.53 -25.78
CA GLY A 328 -2.05 -0.32 -25.24
C GLY A 328 -1.75 1.16 -24.96
N LEU A 329 -2.03 2.03 -25.94
CA LEU A 329 -1.88 3.48 -25.76
C LEU A 329 -2.79 4.04 -24.66
N GLY A 330 -4.05 3.60 -24.63
CA GLY A 330 -5.01 3.98 -23.62
C GLY A 330 -4.56 3.61 -22.22
N ALA A 331 -4.03 2.40 -22.03
CA ALA A 331 -3.51 1.92 -20.75
C ALA A 331 -2.34 2.77 -20.26
N VAL A 332 -1.35 3.05 -21.12
CA VAL A 332 -0.21 3.92 -20.80
C VAL A 332 -0.69 5.34 -20.43
N GLY A 333 -1.62 5.90 -21.20
CA GLY A 333 -2.20 7.22 -20.91
C GLY A 333 -2.95 7.25 -19.57
N GLY A 334 -3.73 6.22 -19.27
CA GLY A 334 -4.46 6.07 -18.02
C GLY A 334 -3.55 5.96 -16.79
N LEU A 335 -2.50 5.14 -16.87
CA LEU A 335 -1.47 5.04 -15.83
C LEU A 335 -0.80 6.39 -15.59
N ALA A 336 -0.37 7.07 -16.64
CA ALA A 336 0.33 8.35 -16.54
C ALA A 336 -0.58 9.44 -15.92
N LEU A 337 -1.84 9.52 -16.39
CA LEU A 337 -2.81 10.47 -15.88
C LEU A 337 -3.09 10.27 -14.39
N VAL A 338 -3.39 9.04 -13.97
CA VAL A 338 -3.70 8.79 -12.55
C VAL A 338 -2.44 8.91 -11.68
N THR A 339 -1.26 8.57 -12.19
CA THR A 339 0.01 8.85 -11.49
C THR A 339 0.18 10.35 -11.23
N TYR A 340 -0.11 11.19 -12.21
CA TYR A 340 -0.06 12.65 -12.07
C TYR A 340 -1.10 13.18 -11.07
N LEU A 341 -2.36 12.72 -11.18
CA LEU A 341 -3.45 13.16 -10.30
C LEU A 341 -3.23 12.72 -8.84
N THR A 342 -2.61 11.56 -8.62
CA THR A 342 -2.34 11.01 -7.28
C THR A 342 -0.96 11.38 -6.72
N ARG A 343 -0.20 12.28 -7.36
CA ARG A 343 1.16 12.65 -6.92
C ARG A 343 1.28 13.09 -5.46
N ASN A 344 0.21 13.66 -4.91
CA ASN A 344 0.12 14.12 -3.52
C ASN A 344 -0.75 13.21 -2.63
N PHE A 345 -1.17 12.04 -3.11
CA PHE A 345 -2.07 11.13 -2.38
C PHE A 345 -1.45 10.61 -1.07
N ASP A 346 -0.13 10.40 -1.11
CA ASP A 346 0.70 9.95 0.03
C ASP A 346 1.43 11.10 0.72
N GLY A 347 1.10 12.35 0.37
CA GLY A 347 1.66 13.50 1.08
C GLY A 347 1.34 13.42 2.57
N PRO A 348 2.15 14.03 3.46
CA PRO A 348 1.90 14.04 4.89
C PRO A 348 0.46 14.45 5.15
N ARG A 349 -0.38 13.46 5.49
CA ARG A 349 -1.75 13.71 5.91
C ARG A 349 -1.63 14.41 7.25
N LEU A 350 -1.54 15.74 7.21
CA LEU A 350 -1.84 16.54 8.39
C LEU A 350 -3.24 16.07 8.81
N PRO A 351 -3.38 15.44 9.99
CA PRO A 351 -4.66 14.89 10.39
C PRO A 351 -5.70 16.00 10.31
N GLN A 352 -6.77 15.80 9.53
CA GLN A 352 -7.86 16.78 9.48
C GLN A 352 -8.52 16.91 10.85
N ALA A 353 -8.58 15.80 11.60
CA ALA A 353 -8.68 15.73 13.05
C ALA A 353 -8.55 14.26 13.42
N VAL A 354 -7.60 13.89 14.27
CA VAL A 354 -7.55 12.56 14.89
C VAL A 354 -8.11 12.69 16.29
N LEU A 355 -9.23 12.01 16.52
CA LEU A 355 -9.78 11.79 17.85
C LEU A 355 -9.08 10.57 18.45
N THR A 356 -8.20 10.81 19.42
CA THR A 356 -7.54 9.74 20.17
C THR A 356 -8.17 9.68 21.56
N PRO A 357 -8.65 8.52 22.04
CA PRO A 357 -9.05 8.40 23.44
C PRO A 357 -7.85 8.70 24.33
N ALA A 358 -7.97 9.76 25.13
CA ALA A 358 -6.95 10.20 26.08
C ALA A 358 -7.35 9.71 27.47
N ILE A 359 -6.54 8.84 28.06
CA ILE A 359 -6.71 8.43 29.45
C ILE A 359 -6.23 9.61 30.32
N MET A 360 -7.18 10.35 30.90
CA MET A 360 -6.90 11.47 31.79
C MET A 360 -6.90 10.99 33.25
N GLY A 361 -5.74 10.56 33.74
CA GLY A 361 -5.53 10.30 35.17
C GLY A 361 -6.46 9.24 35.79
N ARG A 362 -6.53 9.23 37.13
CA ARG A 362 -6.95 8.05 37.92
C ARG A 362 -8.40 7.59 37.71
N ASN A 363 -9.28 8.37 37.07
CA ASN A 363 -10.68 8.01 36.77
C ASN A 363 -11.28 8.74 35.53
N GLY A 364 -10.50 9.41 34.69
CA GLY A 364 -11.03 10.24 33.58
C GLY A 364 -10.83 9.61 32.20
N ALA A 365 -11.90 9.44 31.44
CA ALA A 365 -11.84 9.21 30.00
C ALA A 365 -12.01 10.55 29.28
N GLY A 366 -11.06 10.90 28.42
CA GLY A 366 -11.13 12.09 27.56
C GLY A 366 -10.96 11.73 26.09
N LEU A 367 -11.29 12.67 25.21
CA LEU A 367 -10.97 12.60 23.79
C LEU A 367 -9.97 13.73 23.49
N ALA A 368 -8.80 13.39 22.98
CA ALA A 368 -7.87 14.35 22.42
C ALA A 368 -8.14 14.47 20.92
N MET A 369 -8.54 15.66 20.48
CA MET A 369 -8.60 15.98 19.06
C MET A 369 -7.28 16.66 18.67
N ALA A 370 -6.54 16.04 17.76
CA ALA A 370 -5.33 16.62 17.17
C ALA A 370 -5.58 16.84 15.68
N GLY A 371 -5.55 18.08 15.21
CA GLY A 371 -5.76 18.39 13.80
C GLY A 371 -5.20 19.75 13.41
N ARG A 372 -5.18 20.03 12.11
CA ARG A 372 -4.90 21.36 11.57
C ARG A 372 -6.24 22.12 11.52
N PHE A 373 -6.42 23.08 12.43
CA PHE A 373 -7.59 23.96 12.48
C PHE A 373 -7.40 25.18 11.58
#